data_AF-A0A2D9SG94-F1
#
_entry.id   AF-A0A2D9SG94-F1
#
_cell.length_a   1.000
_cell.length_b   1.000
_cell.length_c   1.000
_cell.angle_alpha   90.00
_cell.angle_beta   90.00
_cell.angle_gamma   90.00
#
_symmetry.space_group_name_H-M   'P 1'
#
loop_
_entity.id
_entity.type
_entity.pdbx_description
1 polymer ?
#
loop_
_entity_poly.entity_id
_entity_poly.type
_entity_poly.pdbx_seq_one_letter_code
_entity_poly.pdbx_strand_id
1 'polypeptide(L)'
;MYARTIKITFKDKMSKDMFVNYTDTKADAEGIGNGTLMKFIFNNSDTSATLVLIFPDHKTYMKDHNNVAGPIINSFKEQGLRLELNDGEIIGSTAISSQFLKTLKSEAIFYDTN
;
A
#
# COMPACT_ATOMS: atom_id res chain seq x y z
N MET A 1 7.84 13.38 3.49
CA MET A 1 7.05 12.14 3.38
C MET A 1 7.69 11.23 2.36
N TYR A 2 7.49 9.93 2.49
CA TYR A 2 8.01 8.94 1.56
C TYR A 2 6.85 8.09 1.04
N ALA A 3 6.93 7.62 -0.19
CA ALA A 3 5.89 6.82 -0.80
C ALA A 3 6.45 5.59 -1.51
N ARG A 4 5.61 4.56 -1.56
CA ARG A 4 5.81 3.37 -2.37
C ARG A 4 4.57 3.14 -3.23
N THR A 5 4.81 2.78 -4.48
CA THR A 5 3.81 2.17 -5.36
C THR A 5 4.25 0.78 -5.75
N ILE A 6 3.33 -0.19 -5.67
CA ILE A 6 3.55 -1.57 -6.11
C ILE A 6 2.44 -1.91 -7.08
N LYS A 7 2.75 -1.95 -8.37
CA LYS A 7 1.84 -2.50 -9.36
C LYS A 7 2.11 -3.99 -9.53
N ILE A 8 1.08 -4.78 -9.36
CA ILE A 8 1.12 -6.24 -9.42
C ILE A 8 0.27 -6.68 -10.60
N THR A 9 0.83 -7.50 -11.48
CA THR A 9 0.08 -8.20 -12.53
C THR A 9 -0.06 -9.66 -12.15
N PHE A 10 -1.30 -10.08 -11.96
CA PHE A 10 -1.70 -11.41 -11.55
C PHE A 10 -1.99 -12.29 -12.77
N LYS A 11 -1.90 -13.61 -12.59
CA LYS A 11 -2.24 -14.59 -13.63
C LYS A 11 -3.70 -14.55 -14.06
N ASP A 12 -4.59 -14.25 -13.13
CA ASP A 12 -6.04 -14.26 -13.31
C ASP A 12 -6.73 -13.33 -12.29
N LYS A 13 -8.02 -13.09 -12.52
CA LYS A 13 -8.86 -12.24 -11.68
C LYS A 13 -9.01 -12.77 -10.26
N MET A 14 -9.16 -14.08 -10.12
CA MET A 14 -9.32 -14.72 -8.80
C MET A 14 -8.10 -14.44 -7.91
N SER A 15 -6.90 -14.55 -8.46
CA SER A 15 -5.64 -14.29 -7.73
C SER A 15 -5.54 -12.83 -7.30
N LYS A 16 -5.94 -11.89 -8.17
CA LYS A 16 -6.01 -10.47 -7.81
C LYS A 16 -7.01 -10.22 -6.69
N ASP A 17 -8.21 -10.76 -6.81
CA ASP A 17 -9.28 -10.55 -5.82
C ASP A 17 -8.90 -11.15 -4.46
N MET A 18 -8.25 -12.33 -4.44
CA MET A 18 -7.68 -12.90 -3.22
C MET A 18 -6.60 -12.02 -2.59
N PHE A 19 -5.72 -11.42 -3.41
CA PHE A 19 -4.71 -10.49 -2.92
C PHE A 19 -5.33 -9.25 -2.27
N VAL A 20 -6.30 -8.60 -2.95
CA VAL A 20 -6.97 -7.41 -2.42
C VAL A 20 -7.62 -7.72 -1.06
N ASN A 21 -8.38 -8.82 -0.99
CA ASN A 21 -9.02 -9.26 0.26
C ASN A 21 -8.02 -9.60 1.38
N TYR A 22 -6.89 -10.23 1.04
CA TYR A 22 -5.82 -10.49 2.00
C TYR A 22 -5.25 -9.18 2.56
N THR A 23 -5.00 -8.21 1.68
CA THR A 23 -4.42 -6.93 2.12
C THR A 23 -5.38 -6.11 2.96
N ASP A 24 -6.69 -6.16 2.72
CA ASP A 24 -7.71 -5.36 3.42
C ASP A 24 -7.99 -5.80 4.87
N THR A 25 -7.18 -6.71 5.43
CA THR A 25 -7.35 -7.20 6.79
C THR A 25 -6.06 -7.08 7.60
N LYS A 26 -5.20 -8.10 7.52
CA LYS A 26 -4.05 -8.27 8.39
C LYS A 26 -2.87 -7.38 8.00
N ALA A 27 -2.61 -7.25 6.70
CA ALA A 27 -1.50 -6.45 6.20
C ALA A 27 -1.69 -4.96 6.54
N ASP A 28 -2.93 -4.48 6.61
CA ASP A 28 -3.23 -3.09 6.94
C ASP A 28 -2.93 -2.79 8.39
N ALA A 29 -3.40 -3.64 9.31
CA ALA A 29 -3.07 -3.48 10.72
C ALA A 29 -1.56 -3.54 10.98
N GLU A 30 -0.84 -4.46 10.31
CA GLU A 30 0.62 -4.60 10.45
C GLU A 30 1.39 -3.42 9.84
N GLY A 31 0.98 -2.93 8.67
CA GLY A 31 1.57 -1.77 8.02
C GLY A 31 1.35 -0.48 8.81
N ILE A 32 0.11 -0.23 9.26
CA ILE A 32 -0.19 0.92 10.11
C ILE A 32 0.61 0.83 11.43
N GLY A 33 0.70 -0.34 12.06
CA GLY A 33 1.55 -0.57 13.24
C GLY A 33 3.06 -0.36 12.99
N ASN A 34 3.51 -0.44 11.74
CA ASN A 34 4.88 -0.13 11.34
C ASN A 34 5.09 1.32 10.88
N GLY A 35 4.02 2.14 10.91
CA GLY A 35 4.08 3.58 10.65
C GLY A 35 3.69 4.00 9.23
N THR A 36 3.04 3.12 8.47
CA THR A 36 2.28 3.55 7.28
C THR A 36 1.21 4.56 7.72
N LEU A 37 1.15 5.71 7.06
CA LEU A 37 0.13 6.75 7.29
C LEU A 37 -1.16 6.46 6.53
N MET A 38 -1.02 5.93 5.31
CA MET A 38 -2.13 5.71 4.41
C MET A 38 -1.80 4.60 3.43
N LYS A 39 -2.80 3.76 3.18
CA LYS A 39 -2.81 2.75 2.13
C LYS A 39 -4.04 2.97 1.26
N PHE A 40 -3.90 2.77 -0.04
CA PHE A 40 -5.03 2.53 -0.93
C PHE A 40 -4.62 1.64 -2.10
N ILE A 41 -5.61 0.99 -2.72
CA ILE A 41 -5.40 0.10 -3.85
C ILE A 41 -6.20 0.62 -5.05
N PHE A 42 -5.52 0.82 -6.17
CA PHE A 42 -6.18 1.03 -7.45
C PHE A 42 -6.44 -0.32 -8.11
N ASN A 43 -7.70 -0.58 -8.44
CA ASN A 43 -8.05 -1.66 -9.37
C ASN A 43 -7.75 -1.18 -10.80
N ASN A 44 -6.61 -1.60 -11.36
CA ASN A 44 -6.20 -1.14 -12.69
C ASN A 44 -6.89 -1.94 -13.81
N SER A 45 -7.08 -3.24 -13.63
CA SER A 45 -7.79 -4.13 -14.57
C SER A 45 -8.27 -5.41 -13.87
N ASP A 46 -8.90 -6.33 -14.62
CA ASP A 46 -9.28 -7.63 -14.07
C ASP A 46 -8.09 -8.41 -13.48
N THR A 47 -6.87 -8.20 -13.99
CA THR A 47 -5.67 -8.94 -13.58
C THR A 47 -4.56 -8.06 -13.02
N SER A 48 -4.80 -6.77 -12.73
CA SER A 48 -3.77 -5.92 -12.16
C SER A 48 -4.32 -4.92 -11.14
N ALA A 49 -3.51 -4.67 -10.12
CA ALA A 49 -3.79 -3.71 -9.07
C ALA A 49 -2.51 -2.97 -8.66
N THR A 50 -2.67 -1.73 -8.20
CA THR A 50 -1.57 -0.90 -7.71
C THR A 50 -1.84 -0.53 -6.26
N LEU A 51 -0.99 -1.02 -5.38
CA LEU A 51 -0.95 -0.63 -3.97
C LEU A 51 -0.13 0.65 -3.84
N VAL A 52 -0.65 1.63 -3.09
CA VAL A 52 0.08 2.83 -2.71
C VAL A 52 0.18 2.89 -1.20
N LEU A 53 1.39 3.15 -0.70
CA LEU A 53 1.71 3.30 0.71
C LEU A 53 2.38 4.64 0.94
N ILE A 54 1.90 5.40 1.93
CA ILE A 54 2.44 6.70 2.32
C ILE A 54 3.04 6.58 3.72
N PHE A 55 4.23 7.14 3.92
CA PHE A 55 4.99 7.11 5.16
C PHE A 55 5.40 8.53 5.58
N PRO A 56 5.57 8.79 6.89
CA PRO A 56 5.98 10.12 7.36
C PRO A 56 7.38 10.48 6.87
N ASP A 57 8.28 9.49 6.80
CA ASP A 57 9.69 9.65 6.45
C ASP A 57 10.30 8.36 5.88
N HIS A 58 11.53 8.46 5.37
CA HIS A 58 12.28 7.34 4.82
C HIS A 58 12.62 6.27 5.88
N LYS A 59 12.86 6.66 7.13
CA LYS A 59 13.22 5.72 8.21
C LYS A 59 12.07 4.76 8.49
N THR A 60 10.85 5.28 8.56
CA THR A 60 9.61 4.54 8.80
C THR A 60 9.29 3.65 7.60
N TYR A 61 9.45 4.18 6.38
CA TYR A 61 9.39 3.38 5.16
C TYR A 61 10.36 2.18 5.18
N MET A 62 11.62 2.37 5.59
CA MET A 62 12.60 1.27 5.67
C MET A 62 12.22 0.24 6.74
N LYS A 63 11.65 0.68 7.86
CA LYS A 63 11.13 -0.22 8.90
C LYS A 63 10.02 -1.12 8.34
N ASP A 64 9.03 -0.53 7.67
CA ASP A 64 7.95 -1.29 7.01
C ASP A 64 8.49 -2.22 5.91
N HIS A 65 9.38 -1.73 5.05
CA HIS A 65 9.99 -2.55 4.00
C HIS A 65 10.71 -3.78 4.58
N ASN A 66 11.48 -3.62 5.65
CA ASN A 66 12.24 -4.72 6.22
C ASN A 66 11.35 -5.75 6.94
N ASN A 67 10.25 -5.30 7.56
CA ASN A 67 9.45 -6.13 8.45
C ASN A 67 8.16 -6.68 7.81
N VAL A 68 7.59 -5.98 6.83
CA VAL A 68 6.26 -6.27 6.28
C VAL A 68 6.31 -6.36 4.75
N ALA A 69 6.52 -5.24 4.07
CA ALA A 69 6.33 -5.18 2.62
C ALA A 69 7.42 -5.95 1.84
N GLY A 70 8.68 -5.93 2.29
CA GLY A 70 9.81 -6.60 1.62
C GLY A 70 9.65 -8.13 1.54
N PRO A 71 9.36 -8.83 2.65
CA PRO A 71 9.05 -10.27 2.62
C PRO A 71 7.89 -10.62 1.67
N ILE A 72 6.82 -9.82 1.67
CA ILE A 72 5.67 -10.01 0.78
C ILE A 72 6.08 -9.84 -0.69
N ILE A 73 6.81 -8.77 -1.01
CA ILE A 73 7.34 -8.49 -2.36
C ILE A 73 8.21 -9.64 -2.85
N ASN A 74 9.10 -10.17 -2.00
CA ASN A 74 9.98 -11.28 -2.37
C ASN A 74 9.17 -12.55 -2.67
N SER A 75 8.18 -12.87 -1.84
CA SER A 75 7.27 -14.00 -2.09
C SER A 75 6.53 -13.86 -3.43
N PHE A 76 6.10 -12.64 -3.80
CA PHE A 76 5.45 -12.43 -5.09
C PHE A 76 6.39 -12.62 -6.29
N LYS A 77 7.65 -12.21 -6.16
CA LYS A 77 8.67 -12.48 -7.19
C LYS A 77 8.91 -13.98 -7.34
N GLU A 78 9.00 -14.72 -6.24
CA GLU A 78 9.17 -16.17 -6.24
C GLU A 78 7.99 -16.92 -6.89
N GLN A 79 6.77 -16.38 -6.73
CA GLN A 79 5.57 -16.88 -7.39
C GLN A 79 5.50 -16.51 -8.89
N GLY A 80 6.51 -15.81 -9.43
CA GLY A 80 6.56 -15.39 -10.83
C GLY A 80 5.61 -14.26 -11.18
N LEU A 81 5.08 -13.52 -10.19
CA LEU A 81 4.25 -12.36 -10.45
C LEU A 81 5.09 -11.22 -11.04
N ARG A 82 4.53 -10.51 -12.03
CA ARG A 82 5.17 -9.31 -12.58
C ARG A 82 4.88 -8.14 -11.65
N LEU A 83 5.96 -7.54 -11.12
CA LEU A 83 5.92 -6.40 -10.20
C LEU A 83 6.60 -5.19 -10.82
N GLU A 84 5.98 -4.02 -10.66
CA GLU A 84 6.59 -2.71 -10.95
C GLU A 84 6.58 -1.91 -9.64
N LEU A 85 7.77 -1.61 -9.12
CA LEU A 85 7.98 -0.93 -7.84
C LEU A 85 8.51 0.48 -8.09
N ASN A 86 7.90 1.48 -7.47
CA ASN A 86 8.47 2.82 -7.42
C ASN A 86 8.44 3.33 -5.99
N ASP A 87 9.62 3.68 -5.48
CA ASP A 87 9.85 4.16 -4.13
C ASP A 87 10.51 5.53 -4.21
N GLY A 88 10.07 6.48 -3.40
CA GLY A 88 10.65 7.82 -3.46
C GLY A 88 10.12 8.80 -2.43
N GLU A 89 10.88 9.88 -2.27
CA GLU A 89 10.46 11.03 -1.48
C GLU A 89 9.33 11.78 -2.20
N ILE A 90 8.28 12.15 -1.46
CA ILE A 90 7.26 13.07 -1.96
C ILE A 90 7.86 14.48 -1.91
N ILE A 91 8.20 15.01 -3.08
CA ILE A 91 8.76 16.35 -3.24
C ILE A 91 7.67 17.41 -3.47
N GLY A 92 7.91 18.64 -2.99
CA GLY A 92 7.01 19.79 -3.16
C GLY A 92 5.95 19.96 -2.05
N SER A 93 5.11 20.99 -2.18
CA SER A 93 4.02 21.25 -1.23
C SER A 93 2.86 20.27 -1.45
N THR A 94 2.39 19.62 -0.38
CA THR A 94 1.19 18.78 -0.44
C THR A 94 -0.07 19.65 -0.39
N ALA A 95 -0.83 19.67 -1.48
CA ALA A 95 -2.13 20.34 -1.52
C ALA A 95 -3.23 19.35 -1.10
N ILE A 96 -4.04 19.72 -0.10
CA ILE A 96 -5.10 18.87 0.45
C ILE A 96 -6.41 19.66 0.48
N SER A 97 -7.46 19.11 -0.14
CA SER A 97 -8.81 19.67 -0.07
C SER A 97 -9.43 19.37 1.29
N SER A 98 -10.15 20.33 1.89
CA SER A 98 -10.93 20.07 3.10
C SER A 98 -12.04 19.03 2.88
N GLN A 99 -12.51 18.87 1.64
CA GLN A 99 -13.46 17.81 1.28
C GLN A 99 -12.83 16.42 1.36
N PHE A 100 -11.53 16.30 1.09
CA PHE A 100 -10.82 15.02 1.22
C PHE A 100 -10.92 14.47 2.63
N LEU A 101 -10.74 15.32 3.65
CA LEU A 101 -10.86 14.90 5.05
C LEU A 101 -12.27 14.41 5.41
N LYS A 102 -13.31 15.01 4.82
CA LYS A 102 -14.69 14.56 5.01
C LYS A 102 -14.91 13.19 4.40
N THR A 103 -14.49 12.99 3.15
CA THR A 103 -14.58 11.71 2.46
C THR A 103 -13.74 10.63 3.14
N LEU A 104 -12.52 10.96 3.58
CA LEU A 104 -11.67 10.00 4.30
C LEU A 104 -12.38 9.50 5.57
N LYS A 105 -13.03 10.40 6.32
CA LYS A 105 -13.77 10.03 7.54
C LYS A 105 -15.00 9.15 7.27
N SER A 106 -15.61 9.21 6.09
CA SER A 106 -16.77 8.38 5.75
C SER A 106 -16.39 7.04 5.14
N GLU A 107 -15.34 7.00 4.31
CA GLU A 107 -15.02 5.82 3.50
C GLU A 107 -13.86 4.98 4.05
N ALA A 108 -12.97 5.55 4.87
CA ALA A 108 -11.78 4.84 5.33
C ALA A 108 -12.02 4.05 6.61
N ILE A 109 -11.28 2.94 6.74
CA ILE A 109 -11.12 2.24 8.01
C ILE A 109 -9.97 2.92 8.76
N PHE A 110 -10.25 3.35 9.99
CA PHE A 110 -9.26 3.98 10.86
C PHE A 110 -8.73 2.94 11.85
N TYR A 111 -7.40 2.86 11.93
CA TYR A 111 -6.69 2.00 12.87
C TYR A 111 -6.07 2.89 13.94
N ASP A 112 -6.32 2.59 15.21
CA ASP A 112 -5.61 3.20 16.34
C ASP A 112 -4.38 2.36 16.66
N THR A 113 -3.20 2.95 16.48
CA THR A 113 -1.96 2.40 17.03
C THR A 113 -1.65 3.15 18.31
N ASN A 114 -1.74 2.45 19.44
CA ASN A 114 -1.28 2.95 20.75
C ASN A 114 0.17 3.45 20.69
#